data_AF-A0A2I1HSZ7-F1
#
_entry.id   AF-A0A2I1HSZ7-F1
#
_cell.length_a   1.000
_cell.length_b   1.000
_cell.length_c   1.000
_cell.angle_alpha   90.00
_cell.angle_beta   90.00
_cell.angle_gamma   90.00
#
_symmetry.space_group_name_H-M   'P 1'
#
loop_
_entity.id
_entity.type
_entity.pdbx_description
1 polymer ?
#
loop_
_entity_poly.entity_id
_entity_poly.type
_entity_poly.pdbx_seq_one_letter_code
_entity_poly.pdbx_strand_id
1 'polypeptide(L)'
;FSLPFPDQDIGIIPVQPVKDNNVPTDELTVSTDPTFDKVPSYLIPLIPEDPFYAGGLLNQPSFMKIKKKKLQPLMVGSDAWLAHMEEIYKRHKADKRHNEKLLAYSIKWDTDPDRAEYREDSLMILMEYTNAFHDYELKKLEIASRPPCLPVTKNMNKKKQKKKNKQADNASTSTPMPAIVTDKEMLEELHSQVLNYDHGVYDHYRQARQYQPEVMLILLKDVPILMATWTYITVFI
;
A
#
# COMPACT_ATOMS: atom_id res chain seq x y z
N PHE A 1 1.32 44.23 -23.62
CA PHE A 1 1.02 43.32 -24.74
C PHE A 1 -0.25 42.56 -24.40
N SER A 2 -1.35 42.93 -25.05
CA SER A 2 -2.66 42.30 -24.88
C SER A 2 -2.76 41.12 -25.84
N LEU A 3 -3.08 39.93 -25.34
CA LEU A 3 -3.37 38.76 -26.15
C LEU A 3 -4.79 38.87 -26.72
N PRO A 4 -5.04 38.52 -28.00
CA PRO A 4 -6.38 38.45 -28.54
C PRO A 4 -7.01 37.10 -28.18
N PHE A 5 -8.18 37.12 -27.57
CA PHE A 5 -9.08 35.97 -27.54
C PHE A 5 -9.86 35.93 -28.86
N PRO A 6 -9.96 34.79 -29.56
CA PRO A 6 -10.92 34.65 -30.64
C PRO A 6 -12.30 34.35 -30.04
N ASP A 7 -13.18 35.35 -30.07
CA ASP A 7 -14.63 35.16 -30.07
C ASP A 7 -15.03 34.48 -31.39
N GLN A 8 -15.29 33.17 -31.41
CA GLN A 8 -16.13 32.56 -32.46
C GLN A 8 -16.93 31.37 -31.91
N ASP A 9 -18.17 31.67 -31.52
CA ASP A 9 -19.40 30.97 -31.91
C ASP A 9 -19.34 29.42 -31.92
N ILE A 10 -19.53 28.82 -30.74
CA ILE A 10 -19.88 27.40 -30.65
C ILE A 10 -21.36 27.30 -31.00
N GLY A 11 -21.66 26.99 -32.26
CA GLY A 11 -22.98 26.60 -32.69
C GLY A 11 -23.50 25.47 -31.80
N ILE A 12 -24.52 25.76 -31.00
CA ILE A 12 -25.24 24.76 -30.20
C ILE A 12 -25.94 23.82 -31.18
N ILE A 13 -25.31 22.67 -31.43
CA ILE A 13 -25.99 21.54 -32.05
C ILE A 13 -27.03 21.07 -31.02
N PRO A 14 -28.34 21.05 -31.34
CA PRO A 14 -29.32 20.48 -30.43
C PRO A 14 -29.03 18.98 -30.30
N VAL A 15 -28.55 18.59 -29.11
CA VAL A 15 -28.40 17.19 -28.72
C VAL A 15 -29.81 16.59 -28.71
N GLN A 16 -30.10 15.71 -29.68
CA GLN A 16 -31.29 14.90 -29.65
C GLN A 16 -31.28 14.04 -28.37
N PRO A 17 -32.42 13.85 -27.68
CA PRO A 17 -32.47 12.95 -26.54
C PRO A 17 -32.10 11.55 -27.03
N VAL A 18 -30.98 11.05 -26.53
CA VAL A 18 -30.58 9.65 -26.68
C VAL A 18 -31.70 8.84 -26.03
N LYS A 19 -32.38 8.04 -26.86
CA LYS A 19 -33.35 7.05 -26.39
C LYS A 19 -32.74 6.26 -25.24
N ASP A 20 -33.52 6.11 -24.17
CA ASP A 20 -33.26 5.19 -23.08
C ASP A 20 -32.90 3.82 -23.66
N ASN A 21 -31.60 3.55 -23.74
CA ASN A 21 -31.12 2.20 -23.90
C ASN A 21 -31.49 1.53 -22.59
N ASN A 22 -32.49 0.66 -22.66
CA ASN A 22 -32.85 -0.29 -21.62
C ASN A 22 -31.56 -0.80 -20.99
N VAL A 23 -31.24 -0.28 -19.81
CA VAL A 23 -30.34 -0.93 -18.88
C VAL A 23 -30.99 -2.29 -18.67
N PRO A 24 -30.34 -3.41 -18.98
CA PRO A 24 -30.76 -4.67 -18.41
C PRO A 24 -30.55 -4.48 -16.92
N THR A 25 -31.62 -4.11 -16.22
CA THR A 25 -31.73 -4.45 -14.81
C THR A 25 -31.51 -5.95 -14.81
N ASP A 26 -30.34 -6.39 -14.35
CA ASP A 26 -30.10 -7.78 -13.98
C ASP A 26 -31.14 -8.09 -12.90
N GLU A 27 -32.34 -8.47 -13.35
CA GLU A 27 -33.22 -9.31 -12.58
C GLU A 27 -32.40 -10.57 -12.35
N LEU A 28 -31.74 -10.60 -11.19
CA LEU A 28 -31.28 -11.81 -10.54
C LEU A 28 -32.48 -12.74 -10.51
N THR A 29 -32.65 -13.53 -11.57
CA THR A 29 -33.48 -14.71 -11.58
C THR A 29 -32.87 -15.59 -10.50
N VAL A 30 -33.45 -15.48 -9.30
CA VAL A 30 -33.19 -16.38 -8.19
C VAL A 30 -33.57 -17.76 -8.73
N SER A 31 -32.55 -18.50 -9.16
CA SER A 31 -32.67 -19.89 -9.54
C SER A 31 -33.18 -20.63 -8.31
N THR A 32 -34.48 -20.90 -8.26
CA THR A 32 -35.12 -21.72 -7.23
C THR A 32 -34.77 -23.19 -7.47
N ASP A 33 -33.48 -23.50 -7.53
CA ASP A 33 -33.02 -24.87 -7.36
C ASP A 33 -33.04 -25.13 -5.85
N PRO A 34 -33.91 -26.05 -5.36
CA PRO A 34 -34.04 -26.35 -3.92
C PRO A 34 -32.72 -26.83 -3.30
N THR A 35 -31.71 -27.15 -4.12
CA THR A 35 -30.35 -27.49 -3.71
C THR A 35 -29.64 -26.31 -3.02
N PHE A 36 -29.97 -25.06 -3.36
CA PHE A 36 -29.29 -23.87 -2.84
C PHE A 36 -30.03 -23.13 -1.72
N ASP A 37 -31.13 -23.67 -1.20
CA ASP A 37 -31.90 -23.06 -0.10
C ASP A 37 -31.05 -22.78 1.15
N LYS A 38 -29.94 -23.51 1.32
CA LYS A 38 -28.99 -23.37 2.44
C LYS A 38 -27.79 -22.49 2.11
N VAL A 39 -27.69 -21.98 0.89
CA VAL A 39 -26.55 -21.18 0.42
C VAL A 39 -26.93 -19.70 0.41
N PRO A 40 -26.16 -18.84 1.10
CA PRO A 40 -26.37 -17.40 1.03
C PRO A 40 -26.36 -16.88 -0.42
N SER A 41 -27.33 -16.03 -0.76
CA SER A 41 -27.56 -15.58 -2.14
C SER A 41 -26.36 -14.90 -2.80
N TYR A 42 -25.56 -14.15 -2.03
CA TYR A 42 -24.36 -13.48 -2.53
C TYR A 42 -23.22 -14.44 -2.90
N LEU A 43 -23.28 -15.69 -2.47
CA LEU A 43 -22.31 -16.73 -2.82
C LEU A 43 -22.70 -17.47 -4.09
N ILE A 44 -23.99 -17.48 -4.46
CA ILE A 44 -24.52 -18.23 -5.61
C ILE A 44 -23.80 -17.86 -6.92
N PRO A 45 -23.59 -16.57 -7.25
CA PRO A 45 -22.88 -16.20 -8.48
C PRO A 45 -21.40 -16.64 -8.51
N LEU A 46 -20.83 -17.02 -7.37
CA LEU A 46 -19.42 -17.36 -7.21
C LEU A 46 -19.19 -18.87 -7.07
N ILE A 47 -20.25 -19.70 -7.16
CA ILE A 47 -20.13 -21.16 -7.06
C ILE A 47 -19.32 -21.65 -8.26
N PRO A 48 -18.15 -22.29 -8.05
CA PRO A 48 -17.39 -22.84 -9.16
C PRO A 48 -18.12 -24.03 -9.80
N GLU A 49 -17.81 -24.25 -11.07
CA GLU A 49 -18.31 -25.43 -11.81
C GLU A 49 -17.75 -26.73 -11.23
N ASP A 50 -16.51 -26.68 -10.73
CA ASP A 50 -15.82 -27.83 -10.14
C ASP A 50 -16.18 -28.00 -8.65
N PRO A 51 -16.40 -29.25 -8.19
CA PRO A 51 -16.75 -29.51 -6.80
C PRO A 51 -15.53 -29.38 -5.87
N PHE A 52 -15.77 -28.93 -4.65
CA PHE A 52 -14.73 -28.87 -3.62
C PHE A 52 -14.55 -30.19 -2.91
N TYR A 53 -13.33 -30.42 -2.41
CA TYR A 53 -13.00 -31.53 -1.54
C TYR A 53 -12.41 -31.00 -0.23
N ALA A 54 -12.41 -31.84 0.80
CA ALA A 54 -11.84 -31.49 2.10
C ALA A 54 -10.36 -31.05 1.99
N GLY A 55 -10.05 -29.91 2.62
CA GLY A 55 -8.78 -29.18 2.53
C GLY A 55 -9.02 -27.76 2.01
N GLY A 56 -8.27 -26.73 2.45
CA GLY A 56 -8.50 -25.31 2.09
C GLY A 56 -8.51 -24.99 0.58
N LEU A 57 -8.84 -23.76 0.19
CA LEU A 57 -8.92 -23.34 -1.22
C LEU A 57 -7.64 -23.65 -2.01
N LEU A 58 -6.47 -23.41 -1.42
CA LEU A 58 -5.16 -23.68 -2.03
C LEU A 58 -4.67 -25.12 -1.86
N ASN A 59 -5.38 -25.95 -1.11
CA ASN A 59 -4.98 -27.30 -0.74
C ASN A 59 -5.92 -28.37 -1.31
N GLN A 60 -6.57 -28.07 -2.44
CA GLN A 60 -7.45 -29.02 -3.11
C GLN A 60 -6.67 -30.25 -3.58
N PRO A 61 -7.21 -31.47 -3.38
CA PRO A 61 -6.55 -32.69 -3.82
C PRO A 61 -6.50 -32.76 -5.34
N SER A 62 -5.37 -33.24 -5.88
CA SER A 62 -5.26 -33.47 -7.32
C SER A 62 -6.22 -34.54 -7.81
N PHE A 63 -6.60 -34.47 -9.09
CA PHE A 63 -7.47 -35.43 -9.76
C PHE A 63 -7.06 -36.89 -9.53
N MET A 64 -5.76 -37.19 -9.61
CA MET A 64 -5.23 -38.54 -9.37
C MET A 64 -5.46 -39.02 -7.94
N LYS A 65 -5.37 -38.12 -6.95
CA LYS A 65 -5.62 -38.42 -5.54
C LYS A 65 -7.11 -38.66 -5.29
N ILE A 66 -7.98 -37.85 -5.90
CA ILE A 66 -9.44 -38.01 -5.84
C ILE A 66 -9.82 -39.40 -6.38
N LYS A 67 -9.33 -39.77 -7.57
CA LYS A 67 -9.64 -41.07 -8.19
C LYS A 67 -9.10 -42.26 -7.40
N LYS A 68 -7.82 -42.22 -6.98
CA LYS A 68 -7.20 -43.32 -6.23
C LYS A 68 -7.86 -43.55 -4.87
N LYS A 69 -8.25 -42.47 -4.18
CA LYS A 69 -8.85 -42.54 -2.84
C LYS A 69 -10.39 -42.49 -2.84
N LYS A 70 -11.02 -42.39 -4.02
CA LYS A 70 -12.48 -42.23 -4.18
C LYS A 70 -13.04 -41.13 -3.26
N LEU A 71 -12.37 -39.98 -3.22
CA LEU A 71 -12.77 -38.86 -2.36
C LEU A 71 -14.16 -38.37 -2.76
N GLN A 72 -14.99 -38.09 -1.77
CA GLN A 72 -16.29 -37.46 -1.97
C GLN A 72 -16.13 -35.94 -1.92
N PRO A 73 -16.83 -35.21 -2.79
CA PRO A 73 -16.85 -33.76 -2.70
C PRO A 73 -17.61 -33.31 -1.44
N LEU A 74 -17.34 -32.09 -1.01
CA LEU A 74 -18.06 -31.43 0.07
C LEU A 74 -19.51 -31.21 -0.36
N MET A 75 -20.43 -31.55 0.54
CA MET A 75 -21.86 -31.34 0.31
C MET A 75 -22.16 -29.84 0.28
N VAL A 76 -22.83 -29.39 -0.78
CA VAL A 76 -23.31 -28.00 -0.92
C VAL A 76 -24.11 -27.59 0.30
N GLY A 77 -23.82 -26.42 0.87
CA GLY A 77 -24.48 -25.91 2.07
C GLY A 77 -24.05 -26.57 3.39
N SER A 78 -23.07 -27.49 3.40
CA SER A 78 -22.42 -27.93 4.65
C SER A 78 -21.48 -26.83 5.19
N ASP A 79 -21.23 -26.80 6.50
CA ASP A 79 -20.36 -25.79 7.12
C ASP A 79 -18.96 -25.73 6.49
N ALA A 80 -18.39 -26.90 6.15
CA ALA A 80 -17.10 -26.98 5.48
C ALA A 80 -17.14 -26.39 4.05
N TRP A 81 -18.24 -26.60 3.32
CA TRP A 81 -18.44 -26.01 1.99
C TRP A 81 -18.66 -24.50 2.06
N LEU A 82 -19.44 -24.03 3.04
CA LEU A 82 -19.68 -22.60 3.26
C LEU A 82 -18.40 -21.86 3.65
N ALA A 83 -17.55 -22.46 4.49
CA ALA A 83 -16.25 -21.89 4.82
C ALA A 83 -15.36 -21.68 3.57
N HIS A 84 -15.38 -22.62 2.63
CA HIS A 84 -14.69 -22.49 1.34
C HIS A 84 -15.24 -21.36 0.49
N MET A 85 -16.56 -21.29 0.37
CA MET A 85 -17.22 -20.24 -0.40
C MET A 85 -16.95 -18.85 0.17
N GLU A 86 -16.87 -18.73 1.50
CA GLU A 86 -16.51 -17.47 2.16
C GLU A 86 -15.06 -17.05 1.84
N GLU A 87 -14.12 -18.00 1.73
CA GLU A 87 -12.75 -17.72 1.30
C GLU A 87 -12.72 -17.20 -0.15
N ILE A 88 -13.47 -17.83 -1.05
CA ILE A 88 -13.63 -17.40 -2.45
C ILE A 88 -14.22 -16.00 -2.52
N TYR A 89 -15.28 -15.74 -1.75
CA TYR A 89 -15.92 -14.43 -1.71
C TYR A 89 -14.97 -13.33 -1.22
N LYS A 90 -14.16 -13.60 -0.19
CA LYS A 90 -13.13 -12.66 0.29
C LYS A 90 -12.10 -12.34 -0.78
N ARG A 91 -11.63 -13.35 -1.53
CA ARG A 91 -10.73 -13.14 -2.66
C ARG A 91 -11.40 -12.32 -3.77
N HIS A 92 -12.61 -12.70 -4.18
CA HIS A 92 -13.39 -11.95 -5.17
C HIS A 92 -13.56 -10.48 -4.79
N LYS A 93 -13.85 -10.19 -3.52
CA LYS A 93 -13.97 -8.81 -3.01
C LYS A 93 -12.64 -8.06 -3.05
N ALA A 94 -11.52 -8.73 -2.77
CA ALA A 94 -10.19 -8.15 -2.87
C ALA A 94 -9.84 -7.83 -4.33
N ASP A 95 -10.08 -8.78 -5.25
CA ASP A 95 -9.83 -8.62 -6.68
C ASP A 95 -10.68 -7.48 -7.27
N LYS A 96 -11.96 -7.41 -6.88
CA LYS A 96 -12.84 -6.31 -7.29
C LYS A 96 -12.30 -4.95 -6.85
N ARG A 97 -11.89 -4.81 -5.59
CA ARG A 97 -11.29 -3.57 -5.06
C ARG A 97 -10.00 -3.21 -5.78
N HIS A 98 -9.15 -4.20 -6.07
CA HIS A 98 -7.91 -4.02 -6.81
C HIS A 98 -8.19 -3.53 -8.24
N ASN A 99 -9.14 -4.14 -8.94
CA ASN A 99 -9.53 -3.73 -10.30
C ASN A 99 -10.14 -2.32 -10.33
N GLU A 100 -10.99 -1.97 -9.36
CA GLU A 100 -11.52 -0.60 -9.20
C GLU A 100 -10.39 0.41 -8.98
N LYS A 101 -9.38 0.06 -8.18
CA LYS A 101 -8.19 0.87 -7.93
C LYS A 101 -7.34 1.05 -9.20
N LEU A 102 -7.09 -0.05 -9.95
CA LEU A 102 -6.38 0.00 -11.22
C LEU A 102 -7.10 0.87 -12.26
N LEU A 103 -8.43 0.80 -12.33
CA LEU A 103 -9.22 1.66 -13.20
C LEU A 103 -9.07 3.14 -12.81
N ALA A 104 -9.14 3.45 -11.52
CA ALA A 104 -8.92 4.80 -11.02
C ALA A 104 -7.52 5.34 -11.37
N TYR A 105 -6.49 4.49 -11.26
CA TYR A 105 -5.13 4.84 -11.68
C TYR A 105 -5.01 5.06 -13.18
N SER A 106 -5.63 4.19 -13.98
CA SER A 106 -5.62 4.31 -15.44
C SER A 106 -6.23 5.64 -15.89
N ILE A 107 -7.32 6.07 -15.24
CA ILE A 107 -7.95 7.37 -15.47
C ILE A 107 -7.04 8.52 -14.98
N LYS A 108 -6.48 8.41 -13.77
CA LYS A 108 -5.60 9.44 -13.17
C LYS A 108 -4.38 9.72 -14.04
N TRP A 109 -3.77 8.67 -14.59
CA TRP A 109 -2.50 8.76 -15.32
C TRP A 109 -2.66 8.76 -16.84
N ASP A 110 -3.90 8.59 -17.33
CA ASP A 110 -4.28 8.51 -18.75
C ASP A 110 -3.41 7.49 -19.52
N THR A 111 -3.37 6.26 -19.02
CA THR A 111 -2.55 5.17 -19.57
C THR A 111 -3.18 3.82 -19.28
N ASP A 112 -2.66 2.74 -19.88
CA ASP A 112 -3.09 1.37 -19.58
C ASP A 112 -2.87 0.99 -18.09
N PRO A 113 -3.64 0.02 -17.56
CA PRO A 113 -3.60 -0.35 -16.15
C PRO A 113 -2.22 -0.70 -15.61
N ASP A 114 -1.42 -1.46 -16.37
CA ASP A 114 -0.10 -1.92 -15.94
C ASP A 114 0.86 -0.73 -15.79
N ARG A 115 0.88 0.18 -16.78
CA ARG A 115 1.67 1.41 -16.69
C ARG A 115 1.14 2.36 -15.61
N ALA A 116 -0.17 2.40 -15.38
CA ALA A 116 -0.79 3.27 -14.39
C ALA A 116 -0.46 2.84 -12.96
N GLU A 117 -0.52 1.53 -12.67
CA GLU A 117 -0.07 0.95 -11.41
C GLU A 117 1.40 1.26 -11.16
N TYR A 118 2.26 1.01 -12.15
CA TYR A 118 3.68 1.33 -12.05
C TYR A 118 3.95 2.80 -11.70
N ARG A 119 3.21 3.74 -12.30
CA ARG A 119 3.32 5.17 -12.01
C ARG A 119 2.87 5.51 -10.60
N GLU A 120 1.79 4.91 -10.12
CA GLU A 120 1.35 5.13 -8.75
C GLU A 120 2.36 4.58 -7.74
N ASP A 121 2.86 3.36 -7.96
CA ASP A 121 3.89 2.77 -7.10
C ASP A 121 5.16 3.63 -7.11
N SER A 122 5.53 4.18 -8.26
CA SER A 122 6.66 5.12 -8.37
C SER A 122 6.45 6.35 -7.50
N LEU A 123 5.25 6.93 -7.55
CA LEU A 123 4.88 8.10 -6.75
C LEU A 123 4.91 7.77 -5.25
N MET A 124 4.36 6.62 -4.86
CA MET A 124 4.33 6.17 -3.47
C MET A 124 5.75 5.99 -2.91
N ILE A 125 6.62 5.28 -3.63
CA ILE A 125 8.02 5.05 -3.22
C ILE A 125 8.76 6.39 -3.09
N LEU A 126 8.56 7.31 -4.03
CA LEU A 126 9.19 8.63 -3.99
C LEU A 126 8.70 9.46 -2.79
N MET A 127 7.41 9.39 -2.46
CA MET A 127 6.84 10.05 -1.28
C MET A 127 7.42 9.46 0.01
N GLU A 128 7.50 8.14 0.12
CA GLU A 128 8.08 7.46 1.29
C GLU A 128 9.55 7.82 1.49
N TYR A 129 10.35 7.80 0.41
CA TYR A 129 11.74 8.26 0.45
C TYR A 129 11.84 9.70 0.93
N THR A 130 11.02 10.60 0.36
CA THR A 130 11.06 12.03 0.69
C THR A 130 10.70 12.27 2.16
N ASN A 131 9.68 11.57 2.67
CA ASN A 131 9.28 11.65 4.08
C ASN A 131 10.41 11.13 5.00
N ALA A 132 10.98 9.97 4.70
CA ALA A 132 12.07 9.41 5.50
C ALA A 132 13.30 10.32 5.50
N PHE A 133 13.63 10.91 4.33
CA PHE A 133 14.73 11.86 4.22
C PHE A 133 14.46 13.14 5.01
N HIS A 134 13.24 13.65 4.96
CA HIS A 134 12.84 14.82 5.73
C HIS A 134 12.95 14.57 7.24
N ASP A 135 12.44 13.44 7.73
CA ASP A 135 12.50 13.07 9.15
C ASP A 135 13.96 12.93 9.63
N TYR A 136 14.80 12.31 8.80
CA TYR A 136 16.24 12.18 9.05
C TYR A 136 16.94 13.55 9.17
N GLU A 137 16.73 14.45 8.22
CA GLU A 137 17.34 15.79 8.24
C GLU A 137 16.79 16.66 9.38
N LEU A 138 15.49 16.57 9.66
CA LEU A 138 14.87 17.26 10.79
C LEU A 138 15.50 16.82 12.10
N LYS A 139 15.77 15.51 12.26
CA LYS A 139 16.44 14.99 13.45
C LYS A 139 17.88 15.48 13.58
N LYS A 140 18.63 15.56 12.48
CA LYS A 140 19.99 16.15 12.47
C LYS A 140 19.97 17.60 12.95
N LEU A 141 19.02 18.39 12.44
CA LEU A 141 18.86 19.79 12.84
C LEU A 141 18.49 19.91 14.32
N GLU A 142 17.58 19.07 14.81
CA GLU A 142 17.22 19.02 16.22
C GLU A 142 18.45 18.78 17.11
N ILE A 143 19.28 17.79 16.77
CA ILE A 143 20.51 17.47 17.51
C ILE A 143 21.52 18.63 17.42
N ALA A 144 21.71 19.21 16.23
CA ALA A 144 22.65 20.30 16.01
C ALA A 144 22.24 21.60 16.72
N SER A 145 20.94 21.84 16.92
CA SER A 145 20.41 23.01 17.63
C SER A 145 20.57 22.94 19.16
N ARG A 146 20.90 21.76 19.71
CA ARG A 146 21.05 21.59 21.16
C ARG A 146 22.34 22.26 21.63
N PRO A 147 22.30 23.02 22.75
CA PRO A 147 23.49 23.62 23.31
C PRO A 147 24.57 22.55 23.60
N PRO A 148 25.86 22.85 23.41
CA PRO A 148 26.94 21.96 23.82
C PRO A 148 26.79 21.67 25.32
N CYS A 149 26.88 20.39 25.70
CA CYS A 149 26.81 20.00 27.10
C CYS A 149 28.00 20.64 27.83
N LEU A 150 27.73 21.57 28.75
CA LEU A 150 28.77 22.19 29.55
C LEU A 150 29.54 21.11 30.31
N PRO A 151 30.89 21.17 30.36
CA PRO A 151 31.66 20.17 31.09
C PRO A 151 31.23 20.20 32.55
N VAL A 152 30.62 19.10 33.01
CA VAL A 152 30.32 18.91 34.43
C VAL A 152 31.66 18.84 35.15
N THR A 153 32.01 19.91 35.85
CA THR A 153 33.14 19.94 36.78
C THR A 153 32.98 18.79 37.77
N LYS A 154 33.78 17.73 37.62
CA LYS A 154 33.89 16.59 38.56
C LYS A 154 34.54 17.02 39.88
N ASN A 155 34.00 18.02 40.55
CA ASN A 155 34.51 18.51 41.83
C ASN A 155 33.38 18.59 42.85
N MET A 156 32.90 17.45 43.36
CA MET A 156 32.28 17.41 44.69
C MET A 156 32.74 16.17 45.47
N ASN A 157 33.84 16.39 46.20
CA ASN A 157 34.18 15.84 47.51
C ASN A 157 33.44 14.57 47.97
N LYS A 158 34.18 13.46 47.95
CA LYS A 158 33.99 12.31 48.86
C LYS A 158 33.95 12.81 50.31
N LYS A 159 32.74 12.95 50.89
CA LYS A 159 32.40 12.84 52.33
C LYS A 159 31.18 13.72 52.63
N LYS A 160 29.98 13.16 52.48
CA LYS A 160 28.78 13.37 53.31
C LYS A 160 27.54 12.98 52.51
N GLN A 161 27.18 11.70 52.56
CA GLN A 161 25.79 11.25 52.52
C GLN A 161 25.75 9.80 52.98
N LYS A 162 26.13 9.60 54.25
CA LYS A 162 25.88 8.36 55.00
C LYS A 162 24.90 8.69 56.12
N LYS A 163 23.67 9.10 55.75
CA LYS A 163 22.49 9.07 56.61
C LYS A 163 21.28 9.54 55.81
N LYS A 164 20.19 8.76 55.91
CA LYS A 164 18.88 8.91 55.26
C LYS A 164 18.79 8.37 53.83
N ASN A 165 18.56 7.06 53.72
CA ASN A 165 17.29 6.50 53.25
C ASN A 165 17.36 4.96 53.33
N LYS A 166 17.19 4.43 54.55
CA LYS A 166 16.58 3.12 54.74
C LYS A 166 15.09 3.40 54.87
N GLN A 167 14.34 3.19 53.78
CA GLN A 167 12.89 2.94 53.73
C GLN A 167 12.37 3.33 52.33
N ALA A 168 12.53 2.42 51.38
CA ALA A 168 11.68 2.28 50.19
C ALA A 168 12.09 0.98 49.45
N ASP A 169 12.21 -0.12 50.18
CA ASP A 169 12.10 -1.45 49.57
C ASP A 169 10.60 -1.80 49.61
N ASN A 170 10.05 -2.22 48.47
CA ASN A 170 8.70 -2.74 48.20
C ASN A 170 7.82 -1.86 47.30
N ALA A 171 8.23 -1.71 46.04
CA ALA A 171 7.33 -1.67 44.87
C ALA A 171 8.16 -1.87 43.58
N SER A 172 8.73 -3.07 43.40
CA SER A 172 9.20 -3.49 42.06
C SER A 172 7.99 -3.96 41.26
N THR A 173 7.28 -3.00 40.67
CA THR A 173 6.48 -3.25 39.48
C THR A 173 7.38 -2.91 38.31
N SER A 174 7.98 -3.93 37.67
CA SER A 174 8.76 -3.75 36.45
C SER A 174 7.81 -3.40 35.30
N THR A 175 7.44 -2.13 35.21
CA THR A 175 7.07 -1.55 33.93
C THR A 175 8.37 -1.50 33.11
N PRO A 176 8.46 -2.12 31.93
CA PRO A 176 9.63 -1.96 31.07
C PRO A 176 9.68 -0.48 30.69
N MET A 177 10.59 0.25 31.33
CA MET A 177 10.92 1.59 30.94
C MET A 177 11.41 1.48 29.49
N PRO A 178 10.77 2.15 28.50
CA PRO A 178 11.27 2.12 27.14
C PRO A 178 12.74 2.54 27.19
N ALA A 179 13.61 1.74 26.56
CA ALA A 179 15.02 2.04 26.48
C ALA A 179 15.16 3.52 26.05
N ILE A 180 15.93 4.31 26.80
CA ILE A 180 16.20 5.69 26.42
C ILE A 180 17.00 5.60 25.12
N VAL A 181 16.31 5.65 23.98
CA VAL A 181 16.93 5.59 22.67
C VAL A 181 17.78 6.84 22.55
N THR A 182 19.07 6.65 22.38
CA THR A 182 20.01 7.78 22.27
C THR A 182 19.76 8.49 20.94
N ASP A 183 20.03 9.80 20.86
CA ASP A 183 19.91 10.54 19.59
C ASP A 183 20.67 9.87 18.44
N LYS A 184 21.81 9.25 18.74
CA LYS A 184 22.60 8.47 17.80
C LYS A 184 21.85 7.26 17.27
N GLU A 185 21.17 6.51 18.14
CA GLU A 185 20.41 5.32 17.76
C GLU A 185 19.18 5.71 16.92
N MET A 186 18.45 6.76 17.31
CA MET A 186 17.36 7.31 16.48
C MET A 186 17.85 7.75 15.10
N LEU A 187 19.00 8.42 15.05
CA LEU A 187 19.56 8.89 13.79
C LEU A 187 20.01 7.74 12.88
N GLU A 188 20.58 6.68 13.46
CA GLU A 188 20.93 5.44 12.73
C GLU A 188 19.70 4.71 12.19
N GLU A 189 18.61 4.65 12.97
CA GLU A 189 17.34 4.07 12.52
C GLU A 189 16.73 4.85 11.35
N LEU A 190 16.64 6.18 11.47
CA LEU A 190 16.14 7.05 10.39
C LEU A 190 17.01 6.95 9.14
N HIS A 191 18.33 6.93 9.29
CA HIS A 191 19.26 6.74 8.17
C HIS A 191 19.05 5.37 7.49
N SER A 192 18.84 4.31 8.27
CA SER A 192 18.52 2.98 7.75
C SER A 192 17.23 2.99 6.92
N GLN A 193 16.20 3.69 7.39
CA GLN A 193 14.96 3.87 6.62
C GLN A 193 15.20 4.59 5.29
N VAL A 194 15.97 5.68 5.30
CA VAL A 194 16.35 6.40 4.06
C VAL A 194 17.04 5.45 3.08
N LEU A 195 18.01 4.66 3.53
CA LEU A 195 18.74 3.70 2.68
C LEU A 195 17.81 2.60 2.12
N ASN A 196 16.86 2.12 2.90
CA ASN A 196 15.89 1.12 2.44
C ASN A 196 15.02 1.68 1.31
N TYR A 197 14.52 2.91 1.45
CA TYR A 197 13.72 3.54 0.41
C TYR A 197 14.55 3.95 -0.80
N ASP A 198 15.79 4.40 -0.62
CA ASP A 198 16.72 4.69 -1.73
C ASP A 198 16.95 3.44 -2.60
N HIS A 199 17.14 2.28 -1.96
CA HIS A 199 17.22 1.01 -2.67
C HIS A 199 15.92 0.67 -3.40
N GLY A 200 14.77 0.92 -2.76
CA GLY A 200 13.45 0.77 -3.37
C GLY A 200 13.28 1.63 -4.63
N VAL A 201 13.68 2.91 -4.58
CA VAL A 201 13.66 3.83 -5.73
C VAL A 201 14.52 3.27 -6.87
N TYR A 202 15.74 2.81 -6.57
CA TYR A 202 16.64 2.24 -7.56
C TYR A 202 16.06 0.98 -8.22
N ASP A 203 15.56 0.04 -7.42
CA ASP A 203 14.97 -1.21 -7.92
C ASP A 203 13.70 -0.95 -8.75
N HIS A 204 12.90 0.04 -8.36
CA HIS A 204 11.72 0.44 -9.11
C HIS A 204 12.06 1.11 -10.44
N TYR A 205 13.09 1.96 -10.46
CA TYR A 205 13.59 2.58 -11.69
C TYR A 205 14.18 1.54 -12.66
N ARG A 206 14.82 0.48 -12.15
CA ARG A 206 15.29 -0.64 -13.00
C ARG A 206 14.13 -1.29 -13.77
N GLN A 207 12.94 -1.35 -13.17
CA GLN A 207 11.73 -1.92 -13.78
C GLN A 207 11.09 -0.99 -14.82
N ALA A 208 11.41 0.31 -14.83
CA ALA A 208 10.88 1.28 -15.79
C ALA A 208 11.03 0.84 -17.25
N ARG A 209 12.05 0.04 -17.56
CA ARG A 209 12.29 -0.51 -18.91
C ARG A 209 11.12 -1.30 -19.48
N GLN A 210 10.31 -1.90 -18.61
CA GLN A 210 9.15 -2.70 -19.01
C GLN A 210 7.92 -1.84 -19.30
N TYR A 211 7.83 -0.67 -18.66
CA TYR A 211 6.61 0.16 -18.66
C TYR A 211 6.77 1.50 -19.40
N GLN A 212 8.00 1.91 -19.72
CA GLN A 212 8.30 3.15 -20.46
C GLN A 212 9.47 2.94 -21.44
N PRO A 213 9.27 2.17 -22.53
CA PRO A 213 10.31 1.97 -23.53
C PRO A 213 10.67 3.27 -24.26
N GLU A 214 9.73 4.20 -24.40
CA GLU A 214 9.95 5.46 -25.13
C GLU A 214 10.77 6.50 -24.34
N VAL A 215 10.70 6.51 -23.00
CA VAL A 215 11.31 7.55 -22.12
C VAL A 215 12.82 7.30 -21.90
N MET A 216 13.28 6.04 -21.95
CA MET A 216 14.69 5.69 -21.76
C MET A 216 15.63 6.26 -22.84
N LEU A 217 15.13 6.57 -24.05
CA LEU A 217 15.94 7.18 -25.11
C LEU A 217 16.28 8.65 -24.82
N ILE A 218 15.48 9.33 -24.02
CA ILE A 218 15.66 10.75 -23.69
C ILE A 218 16.55 10.87 -22.44
N LEU A 219 16.31 10.03 -21.41
CA LEU A 219 17.05 10.12 -20.14
C LEU A 219 18.52 9.68 -20.24
N LEU A 220 18.90 8.83 -21.20
CA LEU A 220 20.31 8.42 -21.38
C LEU A 220 21.22 9.53 -21.93
N LYS A 221 20.66 10.66 -22.42
CA LYS A 221 21.45 11.79 -22.92
C LYS A 221 21.61 12.94 -21.91
N ASP A 222 20.70 13.09 -20.94
CA ASP A 222 20.60 14.30 -20.11
C ASP A 222 20.45 14.05 -18.59
N VAL A 223 20.95 12.91 -18.08
CA VAL A 223 20.96 12.55 -16.63
C VAL A 223 21.45 13.68 -15.68
N PRO A 224 22.47 14.51 -16.02
CA PRO A 224 22.93 15.54 -15.08
C PRO A 224 21.97 16.73 -14.91
N ILE A 225 21.03 16.94 -15.84
CA ILE A 225 20.19 18.16 -15.87
C ILE A 225 18.94 18.00 -15.01
N LEU A 226 18.35 16.79 -14.96
CA LEU A 226 17.10 16.56 -14.22
C LEU A 226 17.27 16.60 -12.70
N MET A 227 18.42 16.15 -12.17
CA MET A 227 18.74 16.26 -10.74
C MET A 227 18.92 17.73 -10.29
N ALA A 228 19.35 18.62 -11.18
CA ALA A 228 19.53 20.04 -10.91
C ALA A 228 18.23 20.85 -11.03
N THR A 229 17.29 20.44 -11.89
CA THR A 229 15.99 21.11 -12.01
C THR A 229 15.02 20.72 -10.90
N TRP A 230 15.15 19.53 -10.31
CA TRP A 230 14.27 19.10 -9.22
C TRP A 230 14.62 19.73 -7.87
N THR A 231 15.90 20.07 -7.64
CA THR A 231 16.33 20.88 -6.48
C THR A 231 15.80 22.31 -6.50
N TYR A 232 15.42 22.84 -7.67
CA TYR A 232 14.88 24.20 -7.80
C TYR A 232 13.39 24.32 -7.44
N ILE A 233 12.63 23.23 -7.53
CA ILE A 233 11.18 23.24 -7.22
C ILE A 233 10.94 23.15 -5.70
N THR A 234 11.85 22.53 -4.94
CA THR A 234 11.74 22.43 -3.47
C THR A 234 12.09 23.73 -2.73
N VAL A 235 12.57 24.77 -3.42
CA VAL A 235 12.89 26.09 -2.81
C VAL A 235 11.71 27.07 -2.91
N PHE A 236 10.63 26.72 -3.62
CA PHE A 236 9.50 27.62 -3.88
C PHE A 236 8.11 27.11 -3.43
N ILE A 237 8.07 26.15 -2.50
CA ILE A 237 6.85 25.80 -1.74
C ILE A 237 7.18 25.94 -0.26
#